data_AF-A0A960YD52-F1
#
_entry.id   AF-A0A960YD52-F1
#
_cell.length_a   1.000
_cell.length_b   1.000
_cell.length_c   1.000
_cell.angle_alpha   90.00
_cell.angle_beta   90.00
_cell.angle_gamma   90.00
#
_symmetry.space_group_name_H-M   'P 1'
#
loop_
_entity.id
_entity.type
_entity.pdbx_description
1 polymer ?
#
loop_
_entity_poly.entity_id
_entity_poly.type
_entity_poly.pdbx_seq_one_letter_code
_entity_poly.pdbx_strand_id
1 'polypeptide(L)'
;MNSRKYLLFSLIIPILALLFLTFYKAYILSFGLKFVLPITGYDPRDLLSGHFVTYNVEYGMENPCGDLSRGSKHCICLHKDISKNYVVKNCNSSELSSCTAFIKGVCKTSRFEAGIEKYFIPEDKAAYYDKT
;
A
#
# COMPACT_ATOMS: atom_id res chain seq x y z
N MET A 1 -31.88 -19.55 30.55
CA MET A 1 -31.22 -18.78 29.47
C MET A 1 -31.63 -19.38 28.13
N ASN A 2 -32.31 -18.63 27.25
CA ASN A 2 -32.94 -19.19 26.04
C ASN A 2 -31.92 -19.46 24.92
N SER A 3 -31.51 -20.72 24.78
CA SER A 3 -30.62 -21.27 23.74
C SER A 3 -30.99 -20.84 22.29
N ARG A 4 -32.27 -20.65 21.99
CA ARG A 4 -32.75 -20.15 20.68
C ARG A 4 -32.28 -18.73 20.36
N LYS A 5 -32.18 -17.85 21.37
CA LYS A 5 -31.67 -16.48 21.19
C LYS A 5 -30.18 -16.49 20.86
N TYR A 6 -29.40 -17.37 21.47
CA TYR A 6 -27.96 -17.51 21.20
C TYR A 6 -27.67 -18.07 19.80
N LEU A 7 -28.48 -19.03 19.33
CA LEU A 7 -28.37 -19.54 17.95
C LEU A 7 -28.64 -18.43 16.91
N LEU A 8 -29.67 -17.62 17.14
CA LEU A 8 -29.97 -16.46 16.28
C LEU A 8 -28.84 -15.42 16.30
N PHE A 9 -28.30 -15.10 17.48
CA PHE A 9 -27.16 -14.21 17.59
C PHE A 9 -25.93 -14.74 16.85
N SER A 10 -25.63 -16.04 16.98
CA SER A 10 -24.50 -16.69 16.30
C SER A 10 -24.59 -16.57 14.77
N LEU A 11 -25.81 -16.59 14.21
CA LEU A 11 -26.03 -16.44 12.78
C LEU A 11 -26.01 -14.97 12.31
N ILE A 12 -26.55 -14.05 13.10
CA ILE A 12 -26.70 -12.64 12.72
C ILE A 12 -25.38 -11.87 12.84
N ILE A 13 -24.57 -12.16 13.86
CA ILE A 13 -23.29 -11.48 14.09
C ILE A 13 -22.36 -11.50 12.86
N PRO A 14 -22.06 -12.65 12.21
CA PRO A 14 -21.14 -12.66 11.07
C PRO A 14 -21.71 -11.90 9.87
N ILE A 15 -23.02 -11.93 9.66
CA ILE A 15 -23.69 -11.19 8.58
C ILE A 15 -23.54 -9.69 8.81
N LEU A 16 -23.82 -9.20 10.03
CA LEU A 16 -23.64 -7.80 10.38
C LEU A 16 -22.17 -7.36 10.31
N ALA A 17 -21.23 -8.22 10.70
CA ALA A 17 -19.80 -7.92 10.60
C ALA A 17 -19.36 -7.76 9.14
N LEU A 18 -19.83 -8.63 8.23
CA LEU A 18 -19.56 -8.52 6.80
C LEU A 18 -20.21 -7.27 6.18
N LEU A 19 -21.45 -6.95 6.56
CA LEU A 19 -22.12 -5.72 6.12
C LEU A 19 -21.37 -4.47 6.59
N PHE A 20 -20.94 -4.45 7.85
CA PHE A 20 -20.15 -3.35 8.38
C PHE A 20 -18.81 -3.21 7.65
N LEU A 21 -18.11 -4.32 7.41
CA LEU A 21 -16.82 -4.31 6.70
C LEU A 21 -16.96 -3.82 5.26
N THR A 22 -17.97 -4.33 4.53
CA THR A 22 -18.22 -3.92 3.14
C THR A 22 -18.58 -2.44 3.05
N PHE A 23 -19.46 -1.96 3.93
CA PHE A 23 -19.81 -0.54 4.01
C PHE A 23 -18.58 0.32 4.35
N TYR A 24 -17.79 -0.09 5.33
CA TYR A 24 -16.56 0.62 5.72
C TYR A 24 -15.56 0.72 4.56
N LYS A 25 -15.38 -0.36 3.79
CA LYS A 25 -14.51 -0.35 2.60
C LYS A 25 -15.08 0.52 1.48
N ALA A 26 -16.38 0.45 1.21
CA ALA A 26 -17.04 1.28 0.21
C ALA A 26 -16.94 2.78 0.56
N TYR A 27 -17.08 3.12 1.85
CA TYR A 27 -16.91 4.47 2.36
C TYR A 27 -15.48 4.99 2.13
N ILE A 28 -14.45 4.20 2.49
CA ILE A 28 -13.05 4.58 2.27
C ILE A 28 -12.74 4.75 0.77
N LEU A 29 -13.29 3.90 -0.10
CA LEU A 29 -13.07 4.02 -1.54
C LEU A 29 -13.73 5.26 -2.14
N SER A 30 -14.88 5.67 -1.61
CA SER A 30 -15.67 6.80 -2.14
C SER A 30 -15.19 8.16 -1.63
N PHE A 31 -14.78 8.23 -0.36
CA PHE A 31 -14.41 9.49 0.32
C PHE A 31 -12.94 9.57 0.71
N GLY A 32 -12.16 8.52 0.46
CA GLY A 32 -10.73 8.49 0.76
C GLY A 32 -9.90 9.43 -0.11
N LEU A 33 -8.76 9.84 0.43
CA LEU A 33 -7.76 10.58 -0.34
C LEU A 33 -7.05 9.64 -1.32
N LYS A 34 -7.06 10.00 -2.59
CA LYS A 34 -6.34 9.28 -3.64
C LYS A 34 -4.99 9.93 -3.90
N PHE A 35 -3.92 9.16 -3.76
CA PHE A 35 -2.56 9.52 -4.18
C PHE A 35 -2.17 8.68 -5.39
N VAL A 36 -1.60 9.30 -6.41
CA VAL A 36 -1.11 8.62 -7.62
C VAL A 36 0.40 8.81 -7.67
N LEU A 37 1.14 7.70 -7.60
CA LEU A 37 2.60 7.69 -7.65
C LEU A 37 3.02 7.11 -9.01
N PRO A 38 3.94 7.76 -9.76
CA PRO A 38 4.52 7.17 -10.94
C PRO A 38 5.33 5.93 -10.57
N ILE A 39 5.32 4.97 -11.49
CA ILE A 39 6.13 3.77 -11.40
C ILE A 39 7.21 3.82 -12.48
N THR A 40 8.42 3.37 -12.16
CA THR A 40 9.52 3.26 -13.11
C THR A 40 10.27 1.95 -12.98
N GLY A 41 10.87 1.50 -14.09
CA GLY A 41 11.57 0.23 -14.16
C GLY A 41 10.66 -0.94 -13.78
N TYR A 42 10.07 -1.58 -14.78
CA TYR A 42 9.33 -2.82 -14.59
C TYR A 42 10.30 -3.98 -14.89
N ASP A 43 10.41 -4.96 -14.00
CA ASP A 43 11.15 -6.18 -14.29
C ASP A 43 10.19 -7.30 -14.75
N PRO A 44 10.13 -7.63 -16.05
CA PRO A 44 9.29 -8.73 -16.56
C PRO A 44 9.86 -10.11 -16.25
N ARG A 45 11.13 -10.21 -15.84
CA ARG A 45 11.90 -11.46 -15.93
C ARG A 45 11.96 -12.27 -14.65
N ASP A 46 10.94 -12.19 -13.82
CA ASP A 46 10.75 -13.18 -12.77
C ASP A 46 9.86 -14.33 -13.25
N LEU A 47 10.39 -15.12 -14.21
CA LEU A 47 9.75 -16.32 -14.75
C LEU A 47 9.44 -17.38 -13.68
N LEU A 48 10.02 -17.25 -12.48
CA LEU A 48 9.82 -18.14 -11.33
C LEU A 48 8.80 -17.60 -10.32
N SER A 49 8.48 -16.31 -10.32
CA SER A 49 7.47 -15.70 -9.43
C SER A 49 6.04 -15.76 -9.97
N GLY A 50 5.82 -16.28 -11.18
CA GLY A 50 4.50 -16.43 -11.79
C GLY A 50 3.93 -15.10 -12.27
N HIS A 51 2.63 -14.86 -12.04
CA HIS A 51 1.88 -13.70 -12.56
C HIS A 51 2.11 -12.39 -11.77
N PHE A 52 3.31 -12.17 -11.25
CA PHE A 52 3.62 -10.96 -10.50
C PHE A 52 4.62 -10.09 -11.23
N VAL A 53 4.33 -8.80 -11.15
CA VAL A 53 5.20 -7.73 -11.59
C VAL A 53 5.88 -7.15 -10.39
N THR A 54 7.17 -6.86 -10.51
CA THR A 54 7.83 -5.92 -9.62
C THR A 54 8.17 -4.63 -10.37
N TYR A 55 7.82 -3.49 -9.78
CA TYR A 55 8.16 -2.15 -10.29
C TYR A 55 8.77 -1.29 -9.20
N ASN A 56 9.47 -0.23 -9.58
CA ASN A 56 9.90 0.79 -8.62
C ASN A 56 8.85 1.90 -8.55
N VAL A 57 8.69 2.47 -7.36
CA VAL A 57 7.79 3.59 -7.12
C VAL A 57 8.61 4.85 -7.00
N GLU A 58 8.21 5.88 -7.75
CA GLU A 58 8.79 7.21 -7.63
C GLU A 58 8.03 8.01 -6.59
N TYR A 59 8.73 8.46 -5.56
CA TYR A 59 8.16 9.24 -4.47
C TYR A 59 8.33 10.75 -4.68
N GLY A 60 8.79 11.20 -5.85
CA GLY A 60 9.02 12.63 -6.16
C GLY A 60 10.31 13.21 -5.57
N MET A 61 11.26 12.35 -5.21
CA MET A 61 12.55 12.72 -4.60
C MET A 61 13.66 11.83 -5.18
N GLU A 62 14.85 12.40 -5.40
CA GLU A 62 15.98 11.72 -6.04
C GLU A 62 16.59 10.61 -5.16
N ASN A 63 16.58 10.78 -3.84
CA ASN A 63 17.08 9.76 -2.91
C ASN A 63 16.21 9.69 -1.63
N PRO A 64 15.10 8.92 -1.64
CA PRO A 64 14.21 8.80 -0.48
C PRO A 64 14.90 8.12 0.71
N CYS A 65 16.03 7.45 0.49
CA CYS A 65 16.79 6.78 1.53
C CYS A 65 18.03 7.53 2.01
N GLY A 66 18.47 8.59 1.32
CA GLY A 66 19.54 9.51 1.77
C GLY A 66 20.71 8.83 2.50
N ASP A 67 21.07 9.41 3.65
CA ASP A 67 22.03 8.86 4.62
C ASP A 67 21.37 7.94 5.67
N LEU A 68 20.17 7.44 5.40
CA LEU A 68 19.42 6.66 6.37
C LEU A 68 20.05 5.27 6.54
N SER A 69 20.01 4.76 7.76
CA SER A 69 20.56 3.44 8.07
C SER A 69 19.82 2.35 7.28
N ARG A 70 20.57 1.37 6.78
CA ARG A 70 19.97 0.23 6.09
C ARG A 70 19.06 -0.53 7.05
N GLY A 71 17.84 -0.83 6.62
CA GLY A 71 16.87 -1.59 7.42
C GLY A 71 16.09 -0.78 8.46
N SER A 72 16.34 0.53 8.63
CA SER A 72 15.48 1.34 9.50
C SER A 72 14.13 1.64 8.84
N LYS A 73 13.10 1.74 9.70
CA LYS A 73 11.73 2.07 9.30
C LYS A 73 11.62 3.58 9.09
N HIS A 74 11.16 3.99 7.92
CA HIS A 74 10.95 5.38 7.56
C HIS A 74 9.54 5.60 7.06
N CYS A 75 9.11 6.86 7.14
CA CYS A 75 7.83 7.29 6.63
C CYS A 75 8.05 8.32 5.53
N ILE A 76 7.25 8.26 4.47
CA ILE A 76 7.17 9.33 3.48
C ILE A 76 5.83 10.02 3.67
N CYS A 77 5.86 11.33 3.86
CA CYS A 77 4.65 12.14 3.91
C CYS A 77 4.19 12.48 2.50
N LEU A 78 2.94 12.15 2.21
CA LEU A 78 2.34 12.22 0.89
C LEU A 78 1.56 13.52 0.72
N HIS A 79 1.85 14.20 -0.37
CA HIS A 79 1.13 15.38 -0.83
C HIS A 79 0.42 15.08 -2.16
N LYS A 80 -0.59 15.89 -2.50
CA LYS A 80 -1.26 15.79 -3.82
C LYS A 80 -0.27 16.06 -4.96
N ASP A 81 0.68 16.94 -4.70
CA ASP A 81 1.80 17.25 -5.58
C ASP A 81 3.01 16.44 -5.15
N ILE A 82 3.45 15.53 -6.01
CA ILE A 82 4.44 14.52 -5.65
C ILE A 82 5.82 15.10 -5.36
N SER A 83 6.17 16.23 -5.99
CA SER A 83 7.45 16.91 -5.74
C SER A 83 7.53 17.53 -4.34
N LYS A 84 6.40 17.60 -3.61
CA LYS A 84 6.34 18.09 -2.23
C LYS A 84 6.38 16.98 -1.18
N ASN A 85 6.50 15.73 -1.61
CA ASN A 85 6.71 14.63 -0.69
C ASN A 85 8.05 14.82 0.04
N TYR A 86 8.09 14.40 1.31
CA TYR A 86 9.31 14.45 2.10
C TYR A 86 9.41 13.25 3.04
N VAL A 87 10.64 12.93 3.44
CA VAL A 87 10.95 11.79 4.30
C VAL A 87 10.92 12.21 5.77
N VAL A 88 10.18 11.47 6.58
CA VAL A 88 10.17 11.56 8.04
C VAL A 88 11.00 10.44 8.63
N LYS A 89 12.08 10.81 9.32
CA LYS A 89 13.00 9.86 9.95
C LYS A 89 12.32 9.14 11.12
N ASN A 90 12.52 7.82 11.21
CA ASN A 90 11.96 6.96 12.25
C ASN A 90 10.44 7.08 12.47
N CYS A 91 9.70 7.61 11.49
CA CYS A 91 8.26 7.86 11.62
C CYS A 91 7.92 8.64 12.90
N ASN A 92 8.69 9.67 13.23
CA ASN A 92 8.47 10.51 14.41
C ASN A 92 7.04 11.08 14.40
N SER A 93 6.30 10.89 15.49
CA SER A 93 4.88 11.27 15.61
C SER A 93 4.65 12.77 15.47
N SER A 94 5.57 13.60 15.94
CA SER A 94 5.43 15.07 15.85
C SER A 94 5.43 15.56 14.41
N GLU A 95 6.35 15.05 13.58
CA GLU A 95 6.43 15.39 12.15
C GLU A 95 5.33 14.69 11.33
N LEU A 96 4.87 13.50 11.75
CA LEU A 96 3.75 12.82 11.10
C LEU A 96 2.41 13.53 11.31
N SER A 97 2.26 14.26 12.42
CA SER A 97 1.01 14.92 12.79
C SER A 97 0.60 16.02 11.81
N SER A 98 1.58 16.62 11.11
CA SER A 98 1.32 17.61 10.05
C SER A 98 1.02 16.97 8.69
N CYS A 99 1.26 15.67 8.54
CA CYS A 99 1.07 14.97 7.27
C CYS A 99 -0.39 14.52 7.10
N THR A 100 -1.01 14.91 5.98
CA THR A 100 -2.38 14.45 5.67
C THR A 100 -2.45 12.94 5.44
N ALA A 101 -1.42 12.38 4.81
CA ALA A 101 -1.23 10.95 4.67
C ALA A 101 0.27 10.65 4.67
N PHE A 102 0.63 9.45 5.11
CA PHE A 102 2.00 8.98 5.06
C PHE A 102 2.02 7.49 4.70
N ILE A 103 3.11 7.05 4.08
CA ILE A 103 3.37 5.65 3.79
C ILE A 103 4.59 5.19 4.60
N LYS A 104 4.45 4.01 5.22
CA LYS A 104 5.52 3.39 6.01
C LYS A 104 6.29 2.42 5.13
N GLY A 105 7.61 2.41 5.27
CA GLY A 105 8.47 1.49 4.52
C GLY A 105 9.84 1.34 5.15
N VAL A 106 10.69 0.60 4.47
CA VAL A 106 12.06 0.28 4.90
C VAL A 106 13.02 0.69 3.80
N CYS A 107 14.15 1.27 4.18
CA CYS A 107 15.22 1.56 3.25
C CYS A 107 16.11 0.33 3.04
N LYS A 108 16.13 -0.19 1.82
CA LYS A 108 17.07 -1.22 1.35
C LYS A 108 18.07 -0.59 0.39
N THR A 109 19.30 -0.44 0.84
CA THR A 109 20.38 0.21 0.10
C THR A 109 20.01 1.66 -0.28
N SER A 110 19.48 1.89 -1.47
CA SER A 110 19.05 3.20 -1.98
C SER A 110 17.56 3.28 -2.32
N ARG A 111 16.80 2.21 -2.08
CA ARG A 111 15.37 2.12 -2.41
C ARG A 111 14.52 2.08 -1.15
N PHE A 112 13.44 2.85 -1.18
CA PHE A 112 12.41 2.80 -0.16
C PHE A 112 11.34 1.79 -0.60
N GLU A 113 11.20 0.71 0.17
CA GLU A 113 10.19 -0.32 -0.06
C GLU A 113 9.05 -0.18 0.96
N ALA A 114 7.85 0.06 0.45
CA ALA A 114 6.62 0.20 1.23
C ALA A 114 5.68 -1.02 1.13
N GLY A 115 6.05 -2.03 0.36
CA GLY A 115 5.24 -3.23 0.13
C GLY A 115 4.14 -3.03 -0.91
N ILE A 116 4.22 -1.98 -1.72
CA ILE A 116 3.30 -1.65 -2.82
C ILE A 116 3.95 -1.86 -4.19
N GLU A 117 5.17 -2.37 -4.24
CA GLU A 117 6.00 -2.51 -5.44
C GLU A 117 5.65 -3.74 -6.28
N LYS A 118 4.65 -4.52 -5.85
CA LYS A 118 4.23 -5.75 -6.51
C LYS A 118 2.77 -5.69 -6.94
N TYR A 119 2.50 -6.12 -8.17
CA TYR A 119 1.15 -6.22 -8.72
C TYR A 119 0.93 -7.57 -9.37
N PHE A 120 -0.22 -8.18 -9.09
CA PHE A 120 -0.65 -9.42 -9.72
C PHE A 120 -1.31 -9.12 -11.06
N ILE A 121 -0.77 -9.68 -12.14
CA ILE A 121 -1.38 -9.66 -13.47
C ILE A 121 -2.44 -10.76 -13.52
N PRO A 122 -3.72 -10.43 -13.74
CA PRO A 122 -4.71 -11.47 -13.95
C PRO A 122 -4.46 -12.20 -15.28
N GLU A 123 -4.81 -13.50 -15.35
CA GLU A 123 -4.47 -14.38 -16.48
C GLU A 123 -4.95 -13.85 -17.84
N ASP A 124 -6.09 -13.17 -17.88
CA ASP A 124 -6.66 -12.56 -19.10
C ASP A 124 -5.76 -11.48 -19.70
N LYS A 125 -4.88 -10.88 -18.89
CA LYS A 125 -3.90 -9.86 -19.31
C LYS A 125 -2.48 -10.41 -19.43
N ALA A 126 -2.20 -11.61 -18.92
CA ALA A 126 -0.85 -12.19 -18.93
C ALA A 126 -0.31 -12.38 -20.36
N ALA A 127 -1.16 -12.83 -21.28
CA ALA A 127 -0.79 -13.07 -22.68
C ALA A 127 -0.30 -11.81 -23.44
N TYR A 128 -0.60 -10.60 -22.95
CA TYR A 128 -0.04 -9.36 -23.49
C TYR A 128 1.43 -9.17 -23.09
N TYR A 129 1.80 -9.55 -21.86
CA TYR A 129 3.13 -9.32 -21.31
C TYR A 129 4.13 -10.44 -21.67
N ASP A 130 3.65 -11.67 -21.91
CA ASP A 130 4.49 -12.82 -22.26
C ASP A 130 5.09 -12.76 -23.68
N LYS A 131 4.64 -11.81 -24.52
CA LYS A 131 5.03 -11.70 -25.94
C LYS A 131 6.27 -10.83 -26.21
N THR A 132 7.02 -10.46 -25.17
CA THR A 132 8.21 -9.59 -25.27
C THR A 132 9.50 -10.36 -25.06
#